data_AF-A0A1V1PCP3-F1
#
_entry.id   AF-A0A1V1PCP3-F1
#
_cell.length_a   1.000
_cell.length_b   1.000
_cell.length_c   1.000
_cell.angle_alpha   90.00
_cell.angle_beta   90.00
_cell.angle_gamma   90.00
#
_symmetry.space_group_name_H-M   'P 1'
#
loop_
_entity.id
_entity.type
_entity.pdbx_description
1 polymer ?
#
loop_
_entity_poly.entity_id
_entity_poly.type
_entity_poly.pdbx_seq_one_letter_code
_entity_poly.pdbx_strand_id
1 'polypeptide(L)'
;MRLDLLVNDFVYRAIFDGTIVLFEPHFKRNYLHVRDAVSAFIFAINHFEFMKNQTYNVGLDDANLSKQELCELIKKYIAKFNYVVSDINKDPDQRNYIVSNDKIHQKGYYPAFSLAHGIQELIKGYTVISKSCYRNYP
;
A
#
# COMPACT_ATOMS: atom_id res chain seq x y z
N MET A 1 5.39 11.54 8.12
CA MET A 1 5.00 10.26 7.50
C MET A 1 4.89 10.44 5.99
N ARG A 2 5.22 9.44 5.18
CA ARG A 2 5.09 9.50 3.70
C ARG A 2 3.63 9.30 3.28
N LEU A 3 2.86 10.40 3.33
CA LEU A 3 1.44 10.44 2.95
C LEU A 3 1.23 10.47 1.44
N ASP A 4 2.30 10.59 0.66
CA ASP A 4 2.28 10.50 -0.80
C ASP A 4 2.21 9.04 -1.32
N LEU A 5 2.41 8.05 -0.44
CA LEU A 5 2.28 6.64 -0.78
C LEU A 5 0.81 6.21 -0.75
N LEU A 6 0.35 5.52 -1.80
CA LEU A 6 -1.06 5.28 -2.07
C LEU A 6 -1.87 4.70 -0.89
N VAL A 7 -1.38 3.63 -0.25
CA VAL A 7 -2.07 3.01 0.91
C VAL A 7 -2.10 3.96 2.11
N ASN A 8 -0.99 4.66 2.36
CA ASN A 8 -0.89 5.61 3.46
C ASN A 8 -1.85 6.78 3.27
N ASP A 9 -1.89 7.35 2.06
CA ASP A 9 -2.81 8.43 1.67
C ASP A 9 -4.26 7.99 1.82
N PHE A 10 -4.61 6.82 1.29
CA PHE A 10 -5.99 6.37 1.29
C PHE A 10 -6.51 6.11 2.70
N VAL A 11 -5.71 5.48 3.56
CA VAL A 11 -6.09 5.29 4.97
C VAL A 11 -6.18 6.62 5.70
N TYR A 12 -5.24 7.55 5.44
CA TYR A 12 -5.27 8.88 6.03
C TYR A 12 -6.55 9.64 5.65
N ARG A 13 -6.87 9.73 4.35
CA ARG A 13 -8.08 10.38 3.85
C ARG A 13 -9.35 9.68 4.35
N ALA A 14 -9.35 8.36 4.43
CA ALA A 14 -10.49 7.62 4.96
C ALA A 14 -10.81 7.99 6.41
N ILE A 15 -9.80 8.21 7.26
CA ILE A 15 -9.99 8.63 8.66
C ILE A 15 -10.39 10.10 8.72
N PHE A 16 -9.68 10.95 7.98
CA PHE A 16 -9.69 12.37 8.26
C PHE A 16 -10.58 13.21 7.33
N ASP A 17 -10.87 12.72 6.13
CA ASP A 17 -11.75 13.37 5.16
C ASP A 17 -13.04 12.55 4.96
N GLY A 18 -13.01 11.24 5.26
CA GLY A 18 -14.14 10.33 5.15
C GLY A 18 -14.52 9.97 3.71
N THR A 19 -13.97 10.66 2.70
CA THR A 19 -14.25 10.42 1.29
C THR A 19 -13.00 10.54 0.42
N ILE A 20 -12.89 9.72 -0.62
CA ILE A 20 -11.88 9.83 -1.70
C ILE A 20 -12.56 9.85 -3.07
N VAL A 21 -12.04 10.67 -3.99
CA VAL A 21 -12.38 10.60 -5.42
C VAL A 21 -11.34 9.74 -6.13
N LEU A 22 -11.77 8.66 -6.77
CA LEU A 22 -10.93 7.74 -7.52
C LEU A 22 -10.97 8.07 -9.01
N PHE A 23 -9.79 8.11 -9.61
CA PHE A 23 -9.59 8.07 -11.05
C PHE A 23 -9.02 6.70 -11.41
N GLU A 24 -9.38 6.16 -12.58
CA GLU A 24 -8.90 4.86 -13.07
C GLU A 24 -8.98 3.74 -12.00
N PRO A 25 -10.18 3.51 -11.42
CA PRO A 25 -10.36 2.66 -10.23
C PRO A 25 -9.87 1.22 -10.41
N HIS A 26 -9.87 0.73 -11.64
CA HIS A 26 -9.53 -0.65 -12.01
C HIS A 26 -8.02 -0.89 -12.19
N PHE A 27 -7.19 0.15 -12.20
CA PHE A 27 -5.74 -0.01 -12.38
C PHE A 27 -5.14 -0.81 -11.24
N LYS A 28 -4.41 -1.87 -11.58
CA LYS A 28 -3.80 -2.80 -10.64
C LYS A 28 -2.45 -2.28 -10.15
N ARG A 29 -2.19 -2.47 -8.86
CA ARG A 29 -0.93 -2.15 -8.18
C ARG A 29 -0.48 -3.33 -7.35
N ASN A 30 0.81 -3.38 -7.05
CA ASN A 30 1.35 -4.28 -6.05
C ASN A 30 1.80 -3.46 -4.83
N TYR A 31 1.59 -4.01 -3.63
CA TYR A 31 1.88 -3.35 -2.36
C TYR A 31 2.91 -4.15 -1.57
N LEU A 32 3.74 -3.44 -0.79
CA LEU A 32 4.74 -4.03 0.08
C LEU A 32 4.82 -3.23 1.37
N HIS A 33 4.82 -3.93 2.51
CA HIS A 33 5.05 -3.29 3.79
C HIS A 33 6.51 -2.87 3.92
N VAL A 34 6.79 -1.70 4.52
CA VAL A 34 8.18 -1.19 4.63
C VAL A 34 9.10 -2.15 5.39
N ARG A 35 8.57 -2.88 6.39
CA ARG A 35 9.35 -3.89 7.11
C ARG A 35 9.69 -5.11 6.26
N ASP A 36 8.84 -5.45 5.29
CA ASP A 36 9.13 -6.51 4.33
C ASP A 36 10.13 -6.04 3.25
N ALA A 37 10.13 -4.75 2.89
CA ALA A 37 11.21 -4.21 2.06
C ALA A 37 12.58 -4.34 2.76
N VAL A 38 12.63 -4.02 4.05
CA VAL A 38 13.86 -4.16 4.86
C VAL A 38 14.23 -5.63 5.06
N SER A 39 13.28 -6.51 5.36
CA SER A 39 13.58 -7.93 5.55
C SER A 39 14.04 -8.60 4.25
N ALA A 40 13.56 -8.17 3.09
CA ALA A 40 14.08 -8.62 1.79
C ALA A 40 15.54 -8.20 1.57
N PHE A 41 15.93 -6.99 1.98
CA PHE A 41 17.33 -6.57 1.94
C PHE A 41 18.21 -7.43 2.85
N ILE A 42 17.77 -7.66 4.09
CA ILE A 42 18.48 -8.53 5.03
C ILE A 42 18.60 -9.95 4.47
N PHE A 43 17.52 -10.47 3.90
CA PHE A 43 17.51 -11.78 3.24
C PHE A 43 18.54 -11.85 2.12
N ALA A 44 18.61 -10.84 1.24
CA ALA A 44 19.58 -10.79 0.16
C ALA A 44 21.03 -10.70 0.64
N ILE A 45 21.29 -9.96 1.72
CA ILE A 45 22.62 -9.88 2.33
C ILE A 45 23.04 -11.25 2.90
N ASN A 46 22.16 -11.91 3.63
CA ASN A 46 22.44 -13.21 4.25
C ASN A 46 22.59 -14.35 3.22
N HIS A 47 22.05 -14.17 2.02
CA HIS A 47 22.02 -15.17 0.95
C HIS A 47 22.74 -14.68 -0.32
N PHE A 48 23.72 -13.79 -0.14
CA PHE A 48 24.35 -13.06 -1.24
C PHE A 48 24.87 -13.97 -2.36
N GLU A 49 25.52 -15.08 -2.02
CA GLU A 49 26.19 -15.95 -3.01
C GLU A 49 25.27 -16.47 -4.11
N PHE A 50 24.01 -16.79 -3.78
CA PHE A 50 23.04 -17.29 -4.76
C PHE A 50 21.99 -16.24 -5.19
N MET A 51 22.06 -15.03 -4.64
CA MET A 51 21.21 -13.90 -5.01
C MET A 51 21.94 -12.83 -5.84
N LYS A 52 23.29 -12.82 -5.83
CA LYS A 52 24.09 -11.85 -6.57
C LYS A 52 23.81 -11.88 -8.07
N ASN A 53 23.95 -10.73 -8.72
CA ASN A 53 23.76 -10.53 -10.16
C ASN A 53 22.35 -10.90 -10.68
N GLN A 54 21.32 -10.75 -9.84
CA GLN A 54 19.94 -11.03 -10.18
C GLN A 54 19.03 -9.91 -9.69
N THR A 55 17.95 -9.63 -10.44
CA THR A 55 16.88 -8.72 -10.02
C THR A 55 15.71 -9.53 -9.48
N TYR A 56 15.07 -9.03 -8.41
CA TYR A 56 13.94 -9.67 -7.75
C TYR A 56 12.81 -8.66 -7.56
N ASN A 57 11.59 -9.06 -7.91
CA ASN A 57 10.40 -8.36 -7.48
C ASN A 57 10.13 -8.73 -6.02
N VAL A 58 9.70 -7.74 -5.23
CA VAL A 58 9.32 -7.93 -3.84
C VAL A 58 7.98 -7.24 -3.65
N GLY A 59 7.01 -8.01 -3.20
CA GLY A 59 5.63 -7.61 -3.17
C GLY A 59 4.77 -8.64 -2.46
N LEU A 60 3.51 -8.32 -2.28
CA LEU A 60 2.50 -9.26 -1.82
C LEU A 60 1.82 -9.90 -3.03
N ASP A 61 1.81 -11.23 -3.10
CA ASP A 61 1.14 -11.96 -4.19
C ASP A 61 -0.37 -11.72 -4.17
N ASP A 62 -0.95 -11.78 -2.98
CA ASP A 62 -2.38 -11.57 -2.72
C ASP A 62 -2.80 -10.10 -2.82
N ALA A 63 -1.85 -9.17 -3.05
CA ALA A 63 -2.13 -7.74 -3.09
C ALA A 63 -1.93 -7.09 -4.47
N ASN A 64 -2.17 -7.84 -5.55
CA ASN A 64 -2.42 -7.26 -6.87
C ASN A 64 -3.83 -6.65 -6.94
N LEU A 65 -4.07 -5.63 -6.10
CA LEU A 65 -5.37 -4.99 -5.94
C LEU A 65 -5.46 -3.70 -6.73
N SER A 66 -6.66 -3.42 -7.22
CA SER A 66 -7.01 -2.16 -7.84
C SER A 66 -7.18 -1.06 -6.79
N LYS A 67 -7.19 0.21 -7.22
CA LYS A 67 -7.51 1.34 -6.33
C LYS A 67 -8.88 1.16 -5.67
N GLN A 68 -9.85 0.63 -6.42
CA GLN A 68 -11.18 0.35 -5.90
C GLN A 68 -11.17 -0.78 -4.87
N GLU A 69 -10.51 -1.90 -5.16
CA GLU A 69 -10.41 -3.03 -4.22
C GLU A 69 -9.68 -2.62 -2.92
N LEU A 70 -8.67 -1.74 -3.03
CA LEU A 70 -8.02 -1.14 -1.86
C LEU A 70 -9.02 -0.31 -1.02
N CYS A 71 -9.84 0.54 -1.65
CA CYS A 71 -10.86 1.29 -0.95
C CYS A 71 -11.89 0.38 -0.26
N GLU A 72 -12.33 -0.68 -0.92
CA GLU A 72 -13.24 -1.67 -0.31
C GLU A 72 -12.60 -2.37 0.88
N LEU A 73 -11.31 -2.71 0.80
CA LEU A 73 -10.59 -3.29 1.94
C LEU A 73 -10.51 -2.30 3.11
N ILE A 74 -10.21 -1.02 2.86
CA ILE A 74 -10.16 0.01 3.91
C ILE A 74 -11.55 0.22 4.55
N LYS A 75 -12.61 0.20 3.74
CA LYS A 75 -14.00 0.38 4.19
C LYS A 75 -14.45 -0.69 5.20
N LYS A 76 -13.87 -1.90 5.13
CA LYS A 76 -14.09 -2.96 6.15
C LYS A 76 -13.62 -2.55 7.56
N TYR A 77 -12.64 -1.65 7.65
CA TYR A 77 -12.10 -1.16 8.93
C TYR A 77 -12.64 0.22 9.32
N ILE A 78 -13.06 1.03 8.34
CA ILE A 78 -13.57 2.39 8.56
C ILE A 78 -14.96 2.49 7.92
N ALA A 79 -16.01 2.14 8.66
CA ALA A 79 -17.37 2.05 8.12
C ALA A 79 -17.92 3.37 7.55
N LYS A 80 -17.44 4.52 8.06
CA LYS A 80 -17.84 5.86 7.58
C LYS A 80 -17.17 6.26 6.27
N PHE A 81 -16.14 5.52 5.85
CA PHE A 81 -15.39 5.80 4.62
C PHE A 81 -16.23 5.50 3.38
N ASN A 82 -16.24 6.44 2.45
CA ASN A 82 -16.84 6.27 1.12
C ASN A 82 -15.87 6.71 0.02
N TYR A 83 -16.12 6.29 -1.21
CA TYR A 83 -15.37 6.76 -2.36
C TYR A 83 -16.30 6.96 -3.55
N VAL A 84 -15.91 7.86 -4.44
CA VAL A 84 -16.64 8.16 -5.67
C VAL A 84 -15.70 7.97 -6.84
N VAL A 85 -16.17 7.34 -7.92
CA VAL A 85 -15.40 7.20 -9.16
C VAL A 85 -15.67 8.41 -10.05
N SER A 86 -14.62 8.98 -10.62
CA SER A 86 -14.71 10.06 -11.59
C SER A 86 -13.98 9.67 -12.88
N ASP A 87 -14.69 9.82 -14.00
CA ASP A 87 -14.17 9.50 -15.33
C ASP A 87 -13.53 10.71 -16.03
N ILE A 88 -13.56 11.89 -15.39
CA ILE A 88 -13.23 13.17 -16.04
C ILE A 88 -11.73 13.45 -16.02
N ASN A 89 -11.00 12.95 -15.02
CA ASN A 89 -9.55 13.13 -14.92
C ASN A 89 -8.80 11.79 -14.95
N LYS A 90 -7.50 11.88 -15.23
CA LYS A 90 -6.57 10.74 -15.22
C LYS A 90 -5.64 10.83 -14.03
N ASP A 91 -5.17 9.68 -13.55
CA ASP A 91 -4.14 9.64 -12.52
C ASP A 91 -2.79 10.06 -13.14
N PRO A 92 -2.02 10.98 -12.54
CA PRO A 92 -0.62 11.17 -12.97
C PRO A 92 0.19 9.86 -12.92
N ASP A 93 -0.17 8.92 -12.05
CA ASP A 93 0.38 7.58 -11.98
C ASP A 93 -0.38 6.59 -12.89
N GLN A 94 0.12 6.43 -14.12
CA GLN A 94 -0.41 5.53 -15.15
C GLN A 94 0.11 4.09 -15.05
N ARG A 95 0.72 3.68 -13.92
CA ARG A 95 1.08 2.27 -13.73
C ARG A 95 -0.17 1.39 -13.87
N ASN A 96 -0.05 0.20 -14.43
CA ASN A 96 -1.11 -0.80 -14.45
C ASN A 96 -0.51 -2.14 -14.84
N TYR A 97 -0.13 -2.96 -13.86
CA TYR A 97 0.54 -4.22 -14.09
C TYR A 97 0.26 -5.21 -12.96
N ILE A 98 0.43 -6.49 -13.27
CA ILE A 98 0.47 -7.58 -12.30
C ILE A 98 1.93 -8.03 -12.23
N VAL A 99 2.49 -8.04 -11.02
CA VAL A 99 3.89 -8.44 -10.79
C VAL A 99 3.91 -9.84 -10.21
N SER A 100 4.73 -10.72 -10.79
CA SER A 100 5.08 -12.00 -10.16
C SER A 100 6.29 -11.83 -9.25
N ASN A 101 6.17 -12.37 -8.03
CA ASN A 101 7.26 -12.45 -7.06
C ASN A 101 7.85 -13.88 -6.97
N ASP A 102 7.43 -14.80 -7.86
CA ASP A 102 7.81 -16.23 -7.80
C ASP A 102 9.32 -16.43 -7.73
N LYS A 103 10.09 -15.57 -8.41
CA LYS A 103 11.56 -15.66 -8.42
C LYS A 103 12.17 -15.52 -7.02
N ILE A 104 11.63 -14.66 -6.16
CA ILE A 104 12.16 -14.51 -4.79
C ILE A 104 11.57 -15.57 -3.85
N HIS A 105 10.34 -16.02 -4.09
CA HIS A 105 9.74 -17.15 -3.37
C HIS A 105 10.51 -18.46 -3.59
N GLN A 106 10.96 -18.72 -4.81
CA GLN A 106 11.84 -19.85 -5.12
C GLN A 106 13.18 -19.80 -4.38
N LYS A 107 13.59 -18.63 -3.87
CA LYS A 107 14.77 -18.50 -2.99
C LYS A 107 14.45 -18.72 -1.52
N GLY A 108 13.17 -18.81 -1.15
CA GLY A 108 12.71 -19.03 0.22
C GLY A 108 12.30 -17.77 0.98
N TYR A 109 12.22 -16.62 0.30
CA TYR A 109 11.74 -15.38 0.92
C TYR A 109 10.22 -15.24 0.78
N TYR A 110 9.55 -14.85 1.86
CA TYR A 110 8.12 -14.52 1.86
C TYR A 110 7.87 -13.29 2.75
N PRO A 111 7.06 -12.32 2.30
CA PRO A 111 6.68 -11.16 3.13
C PRO A 111 5.86 -11.63 4.34
N ALA A 112 6.08 -10.98 5.49
CA ALA A 112 5.43 -11.33 6.74
C ALA A 112 4.15 -10.51 7.01
N PHE A 113 4.01 -9.33 6.40
CA PHE A 113 2.92 -8.40 6.71
C PHE A 113 1.91 -8.33 5.57
N SER A 114 0.66 -8.69 5.86
CA SER A 114 -0.44 -8.52 4.92
C SER A 114 -0.82 -7.04 4.77
N LEU A 115 -1.51 -6.72 3.66
CA LEU A 115 -2.04 -5.37 3.45
C LEU A 115 -3.03 -4.96 4.56
N ALA A 116 -3.86 -5.90 5.01
CA ALA A 116 -4.76 -5.69 6.15
C ALA A 116 -4.02 -5.30 7.43
N HIS A 117 -2.89 -5.97 7.72
CA HIS A 117 -2.05 -5.63 8.86
C HIS A 117 -1.53 -4.18 8.75
N GLY A 118 -1.00 -3.81 7.58
CA GLY A 118 -0.52 -2.46 7.33
C GLY A 118 -1.62 -1.39 7.48
N ILE A 119 -2.83 -1.64 6.99
CA ILE A 119 -3.99 -0.74 7.16
C ILE A 119 -4.31 -0.55 8.65
N GLN A 120 -4.36 -1.62 9.44
CA GLN A 120 -4.62 -1.53 10.88
C GLN A 120 -3.49 -0.82 11.64
N GLU A 121 -2.23 -1.02 11.26
CA GLU A 121 -1.08 -0.30 11.82
C GLU A 121 -1.19 1.21 11.53
N LEU A 122 -1.54 1.59 10.29
CA LEU A 122 -1.75 2.98 9.90
C LEU A 122 -2.92 3.62 10.67
N ILE A 123 -4.06 2.93 10.80
CA ILE A 123 -5.22 3.43 11.58
C ILE A 123 -4.79 3.78 13.01
N LYS A 124 -4.02 2.90 13.66
CA LYS A 124 -3.48 3.16 14.99
C LYS A 124 -2.50 4.34 14.97
N GLY A 125 -1.57 4.39 14.02
CA GLY A 125 -0.58 5.45 13.90
C GLY A 125 -1.19 6.84 13.72
N TYR A 126 -2.27 6.94 12.94
CA TYR A 126 -2.98 8.21 12.69
C TYR A 126 -3.77 8.73 13.89
N THR A 127 -3.97 7.95 14.95
CA THR A 127 -4.53 8.47 16.21
C THR A 127 -3.55 9.40 16.94
N VAL A 128 -2.25 9.25 16.69
CA VAL A 128 -1.18 10.01 17.36
C VAL A 128 -0.64 11.11 16.47
N ILE A 129 -0.67 10.92 15.14
CA ILE A 129 -0.23 11.93 14.18
C ILE A 129 -1.37 12.94 13.97
N SER A 130 -1.22 14.16 14.48
CA SER A 130 -2.24 15.21 14.32
C SER A 130 -2.33 15.72 12.89
N LYS A 131 -3.55 16.07 12.46
CA LYS A 131 -3.79 16.84 11.24
C LYS A 131 -3.17 18.24 11.41
N SER A 132 -2.63 18.78 10.31
CA SER A 132 -2.04 20.13 10.11
C SER A 132 -1.96 21.08 11.32
N CYS A 133 -0.78 21.64 11.56
CA CYS A 133 -0.48 22.65 12.58
C CYS A 133 -1.21 24.01 12.42
N TYR A 134 -2.04 24.18 11.38
CA TYR A 134 -2.80 25.41 11.13
C TYR A 134 -4.31 25.15 11.18
N ARG A 135 -4.83 24.83 12.37
CA ARG A 135 -6.26 24.70 12.63
C ARG A 135 -6.61 25.27 13.99
N ASN A 136 -7.81 25.82 14.09
CA ASN A 136 -8.34 26.31 15.36
C ASN A 136 -8.86 25.17 16.25
N TYR A 137 -9.21 24.02 15.68
CA TYR A 137 -9.73 22.84 16.37
C TYR A 137 -9.27 21.55 15.65
N PRO A 138 -9.26 20.38 16.34
CA PRO A 138 -8.93 19.08 15.74
C PRO A 138 -9.69 18.76 14.44
#